data_AF-A0A7K6RMM9-F1
#
_entry.id   AF-A0A7K6RMM9-F1
#
_cell.length_a   1.000
_cell.length_b   1.000
_cell.length_c   1.000
_cell.angle_alpha   90.00
_cell.angle_beta   90.00
_cell.angle_gamma   90.00
#
_symmetry.space_group_name_H-M   'P 1'
#
loop_
_entity.id
_entity.type
_entity.pdbx_description
1 polymer ?
#
loop_
_entity_poly.entity_id
_entity_poly.type
_entity_poly.pdbx_seq_one_letter_code
_entity_poly.pdbx_strand_id
1 'polypeptide(L)'
;ISEEYGPVCTILLGIQKVVVLTGYEAVKDALLRTDRLNPYSVTSNVETVCSSQELWKMMRSFTIATMQDLSMGKHLGEERMLEELHFLIQLIKSFKGGPFRLRFLSMASTNFTFVVLFGRRFDYEDPTFLT
;
A
#
# COMPACT_ATOMS: atom_id res chain seq x y z
N ILE A 1 -18.15 1.37 -22.11
CA ILE A 1 -18.97 1.26 -20.87
C ILE A 1 -19.16 2.65 -20.24
N SER A 2 -18.14 3.29 -19.67
CA SER A 2 -18.30 4.66 -19.11
C SER A 2 -18.71 5.71 -20.16
N GLU A 3 -18.17 5.62 -21.39
CA GLU A 3 -18.55 6.52 -22.50
C GLU A 3 -20.01 6.38 -22.95
N GLU A 4 -20.62 5.21 -22.74
CA GLU A 4 -21.98 4.89 -23.21
C GLU A 4 -23.03 5.06 -22.11
N TYR A 5 -22.68 4.70 -20.87
CA TYR A 5 -23.60 4.69 -19.72
C TYR A 5 -23.35 5.83 -18.73
N GLY A 6 -22.35 6.66 -18.97
CA GLY A 6 -22.02 7.82 -18.16
C GLY A 6 -21.08 7.52 -16.99
N PRO A 7 -20.78 8.56 -16.18
CA PRO A 7 -19.73 8.52 -15.17
C PRO A 7 -20.01 7.57 -13.99
N VAL A 8 -21.27 7.18 -13.77
CA VAL A 8 -21.68 6.20 -12.75
C VAL A 8 -22.49 5.11 -13.44
N CYS A 9 -21.96 3.90 -13.48
CA CYS A 9 -22.64 2.76 -14.10
C CYS A 9 -22.58 1.52 -13.19
N THR A 10 -23.57 0.63 -13.32
CA THR A 10 -23.57 -0.65 -12.61
C THR A 10 -23.25 -1.77 -13.58
N ILE A 11 -22.26 -2.58 -13.25
CA ILE A 11 -21.91 -3.80 -13.99
C ILE A 11 -22.13 -5.04 -13.13
N LEU A 12 -22.33 -6.17 -13.78
CA LEU A 12 -22.40 -7.49 -13.14
C LEU A 12 -21.04 -8.19 -13.34
N LEU A 13 -20.28 -8.35 -12.26
CA LEU A 13 -19.09 -9.20 -12.23
C LEU A 13 -19.49 -10.59 -11.74
N GLY A 14 -19.82 -11.48 -12.67
CA GLY A 14 -20.42 -12.77 -12.34
C GLY A 14 -21.78 -12.58 -11.65
N ILE A 15 -21.92 -13.06 -10.41
CA ILE A 15 -23.12 -12.86 -9.58
C ILE A 15 -23.10 -11.57 -8.77
N GLN A 16 -21.98 -10.84 -8.76
CA GLN A 16 -21.79 -9.65 -7.94
C GLN A 16 -22.14 -8.39 -8.72
N LYS A 17 -23.07 -7.58 -8.18
CA LYS A 17 -23.35 -6.23 -8.68
C LYS A 17 -22.27 -5.26 -8.20
N VAL A 18 -21.66 -4.53 -9.12
CA VAL A 18 -20.61 -3.56 -8.84
C VAL A 18 -20.94 -2.21 -9.47
N VAL A 19 -20.91 -1.14 -8.67
CA VAL A 19 -21.02 0.23 -9.17
C VAL A 19 -19.63 0.73 -9.52
N VAL A 20 -19.43 1.14 -10.77
CA VAL A 20 -18.19 1.73 -11.28
C VAL A 20 -18.36 3.23 -11.35
N LEU A 21 -17.48 3.96 -10.67
CA LEU A 21 -17.36 5.40 -10.70
C LEU A 21 -16.21 5.79 -11.61
N THR A 22 -16.45 6.67 -12.57
CA THR A 22 -15.49 7.13 -13.56
C THR A 22 -15.52 8.64 -13.70
N GLY A 23 -14.34 9.23 -13.88
CA GLY A 23 -14.17 10.68 -13.88
C GLY A 23 -13.98 11.28 -12.47
N TYR A 24 -13.23 12.36 -12.41
CA TYR A 24 -12.81 12.98 -11.15
C TYR A 24 -13.98 13.39 -10.25
N GLU A 25 -14.99 14.08 -10.79
CA GLU A 25 -16.12 14.59 -10.01
C GLU A 25 -16.93 13.47 -9.36
N ALA A 26 -17.27 12.42 -10.12
CA ALA A 26 -18.03 11.29 -9.59
C ALA A 26 -17.27 10.52 -8.50
N VAL A 27 -15.95 10.33 -8.66
CA VAL A 27 -15.09 9.68 -7.66
C VAL A 27 -14.96 10.57 -6.41
N LYS A 28 -14.71 11.86 -6.59
CA LYS A 28 -14.56 12.83 -5.49
C LYS A 28 -15.83 12.94 -4.66
N ASP A 29 -16.97 13.17 -5.31
CA ASP A 29 -18.25 13.31 -4.60
C ASP A 29 -18.59 12.04 -3.83
N ALA A 30 -18.38 10.86 -4.42
CA ALA A 30 -18.64 9.60 -3.75
C ALA A 30 -17.74 9.40 -2.53
N LEU A 31 -16.41 9.58 -2.69
CA LEU A 31 -15.43 9.36 -1.62
C LEU A 31 -15.52 10.38 -0.48
N LEU A 32 -15.89 11.64 -0.76
CA LEU A 32 -16.00 12.68 0.26
C LEU A 32 -17.33 12.65 1.02
N ARG A 33 -18.44 12.31 0.35
CA ARG A 33 -19.77 12.33 0.97
C ARG A 33 -20.10 11.05 1.73
N THR A 34 -19.38 9.96 1.45
CA THR A 34 -19.73 8.64 1.97
C THR A 34 -18.71 8.16 2.99
N ASP A 35 -18.97 8.37 4.29
CA ASP A 35 -18.22 7.73 5.40
C ASP A 35 -18.38 6.19 5.43
N ARG A 36 -19.20 5.65 4.52
CA ARG A 36 -19.56 4.23 4.38
C ARG A 36 -18.86 3.52 3.22
N LEU A 37 -18.12 4.22 2.36
CA LEU A 37 -17.30 3.54 1.36
C LEU A 37 -16.12 2.92 2.08
N ASN A 38 -16.29 1.69 2.57
CA ASN A 38 -15.18 0.86 2.99
C ASN A 38 -14.44 0.42 1.72
N PRO A 39 -13.26 0.98 1.40
CA PRO A 39 -12.58 0.73 0.12
C PRO A 39 -12.18 -0.75 -0.08
N TYR A 40 -12.29 -1.58 0.97
CA TYR A 40 -11.68 -2.90 1.06
C TYR A 40 -12.67 -4.06 0.87
N SER A 41 -13.95 -3.80 0.60
CA SER A 41 -14.95 -4.87 0.39
C SER A 41 -14.77 -5.65 -0.92
N VAL A 42 -13.78 -5.30 -1.75
CA VAL A 42 -13.57 -5.90 -3.09
C VAL A 42 -12.46 -6.98 -3.08
N THR A 43 -11.63 -7.06 -2.04
CA THR A 43 -10.53 -8.05 -1.96
C THR A 43 -10.78 -9.04 -0.82
N SER A 44 -11.55 -10.08 -1.10
CA SER A 44 -12.03 -11.12 -0.17
C SER A 44 -10.98 -12.14 0.27
N ASN A 45 -9.73 -11.72 0.53
CA ASN A 45 -8.67 -12.65 0.96
C ASN A 45 -8.03 -12.23 2.30
N VAL A 46 -8.42 -11.09 2.87
CA VAL A 46 -7.95 -10.60 4.18
C VAL A 46 -9.15 -10.48 5.10
N GLU A 47 -9.76 -11.62 5.42
CA GLU A 47 -11.06 -11.73 6.10
C GLU A 47 -11.12 -11.09 7.49
N THR A 48 -9.99 -10.70 8.09
CA THR A 48 -9.96 -10.34 9.52
C THR A 48 -9.90 -8.84 9.81
N VAL A 49 -9.27 -8.02 8.96
CA VAL A 49 -9.06 -6.58 9.28
C VAL A 49 -10.24 -5.70 8.84
N CYS A 50 -11.02 -6.16 7.87
CA CYS A 50 -12.06 -5.36 7.21
C CYS A 50 -13.47 -5.98 7.28
N SER A 51 -13.70 -6.96 8.16
CA SER A 51 -14.97 -7.70 8.26
C SER A 51 -16.15 -6.85 8.73
N SER A 52 -15.90 -5.75 9.44
CA SER A 52 -16.93 -4.78 9.82
C SER A 52 -16.41 -3.34 9.71
N GLN A 53 -17.32 -2.38 9.53
CA GLN A 53 -16.99 -0.97 9.46
C GLN A 53 -16.36 -0.45 10.77
N GLU A 54 -16.85 -0.92 11.91
CA GLU A 54 -16.32 -0.54 13.23
C GLU A 54 -14.93 -1.11 13.47
N LEU A 55 -14.71 -2.40 13.14
CA LEU A 55 -13.38 -3.01 13.25
C LEU A 55 -12.39 -2.32 12.31
N TRP A 56 -12.81 -1.99 11.09
CA TRP A 56 -11.98 -1.22 10.15
C TRP A 56 -11.60 0.15 10.71
N LYS A 57 -12.57 0.92 11.22
CA LYS A 57 -12.31 2.24 11.82
C LYS A 57 -11.34 2.14 13.01
N MET A 58 -11.55 1.16 13.88
CA MET A 58 -10.70 0.90 15.04
C MET A 58 -9.28 0.50 14.61
N MET A 59 -9.13 -0.51 13.76
CA MET A 59 -7.83 -0.99 13.27
C MET A 59 -7.08 0.11 12.53
N ARG A 60 -7.76 0.87 11.65
CA ARG A 60 -7.16 2.03 10.96
C ARG A 60 -6.63 3.06 11.96
N SER A 61 -7.43 3.44 12.95
CA SER A 61 -7.02 4.44 13.94
C SER A 61 -5.84 3.97 14.77
N PHE A 62 -5.88 2.71 15.21
CA PHE A 62 -4.79 2.06 15.93
C PHE A 62 -3.50 2.01 15.09
N THR A 63 -3.58 1.57 13.83
CA THR A 63 -2.41 1.48 12.94
C THR A 63 -1.82 2.86 12.65
N ILE A 64 -2.64 3.89 12.40
CA ILE A 64 -2.15 5.25 12.15
C ILE A 64 -1.43 5.80 13.39
N ALA A 65 -2.04 5.68 14.57
CA ALA A 65 -1.41 6.12 15.82
C ALA A 65 -0.09 5.38 16.07
N THR A 66 -0.10 4.06 15.92
CA THR A 66 1.10 3.23 16.08
C THR A 66 2.20 3.63 15.09
N MET A 67 1.89 3.89 13.81
CA MET A 67 2.87 4.34 12.82
C MET A 67 3.46 5.72 13.14
N GLN A 68 2.64 6.65 13.66
CA GLN A 68 3.11 7.95 14.12
C GLN A 68 4.05 7.83 15.33
N ASP A 69 3.74 6.93 16.27
CA ASP A 69 4.57 6.64 17.43
C ASP A 69 5.88 5.92 17.05
N LEU A 70 5.82 5.00 16.08
CA LEU A 70 6.98 4.34 15.47
C LEU A 70 7.82 5.27 14.57
N SER A 71 7.58 6.58 14.64
CA SER A 71 8.41 7.63 14.05
C SER A 71 8.29 7.80 12.52
N MET A 72 7.19 7.40 11.88
CA MET A 72 6.85 7.81 10.49
C MET A 72 6.50 9.32 10.36
N GLY A 73 7.13 10.17 11.17
CA GLY A 73 7.00 11.63 11.18
C GLY A 73 8.05 12.33 12.07
N LYS A 74 9.12 11.62 12.48
CA LYS A 74 10.21 12.13 13.33
C LYS A 74 11.55 11.69 12.73
N HIS A 75 12.65 12.32 13.16
CA HIS A 75 14.03 12.09 12.71
C HIS A 75 14.42 10.61 12.54
N LEU A 76 13.95 9.73 13.45
CA LEU A 76 14.25 8.30 13.41
C LEU A 76 13.72 7.57 12.16
N GLY A 77 12.56 7.97 11.62
CA GLY A 77 12.02 7.40 10.40
C GLY A 77 12.85 7.78 9.17
N GLU A 78 13.31 9.03 9.12
CA GLU A 78 14.19 9.55 8.07
C GLU A 78 15.56 8.86 8.10
N GLU A 79 16.14 8.67 9.29
CA GLU A 79 17.40 7.93 9.46
C GLU A 79 17.31 6.52 8.88
N ARG A 80 16.25 5.77 9.24
CA ARG A 80 16.01 4.40 8.73
C ARG A 80 15.79 4.39 7.21
N MET A 81 15.11 5.39 6.66
CA MET A 81 14.91 5.51 5.22
C MET A 81 16.24 5.80 4.49
N LEU A 82 17.06 6.70 5.04
CA LEU A 82 18.37 7.03 4.49
C LEU A 82 19.34 5.85 4.56
N GLU A 83 19.28 5.06 5.63
CA GLU A 83 20.06 3.85 5.79
C GLU A 83 19.70 2.81 4.71
N GLU A 84 18.41 2.52 4.49
CA GLU A 84 17.99 1.61 3.42
C GLU A 84 18.35 2.14 2.02
N LEU A 85 18.23 3.45 1.81
CA LEU A 85 18.66 4.08 0.57
C LEU A 85 20.16 3.92 0.34
N HIS A 86 20.97 3.98 1.40
CA HIS A 86 22.41 3.75 1.33
C HIS A 86 22.71 2.33 0.85
N PHE A 87 22.04 1.31 1.41
CA PHE A 87 22.18 -0.08 0.96
C PHE A 87 21.79 -0.25 -0.51
N LEU A 88 20.65 0.34 -0.93
CA LEU A 88 20.20 0.29 -2.31
C LEU A 88 21.19 0.95 -3.27
N ILE A 89 21.73 2.12 -2.92
CA ILE A 89 22.74 2.81 -3.74
C ILE A 89 24.01 1.98 -3.87
N GLN A 90 24.48 1.36 -2.78
CA GLN A 90 25.66 0.48 -2.81
C GLN A 90 25.41 -0.72 -3.74
N LEU A 91 24.23 -1.35 -3.64
CA LEU A 91 23.84 -2.43 -4.52
C LEU A 91 23.85 -1.99 -5.98
N ILE A 92 23.21 -0.88 -6.33
CA ILE A 92 23.18 -0.36 -7.71
C ILE A 92 24.60 -0.06 -8.21
N LYS A 93 25.45 0.55 -7.37
CA LYS A 93 26.86 0.83 -7.72
C LYS A 93 27.66 -0.43 -8.00
N SER A 94 27.34 -1.57 -7.37
CA SER A 94 28.02 -2.85 -7.60
C SER A 94 27.90 -3.34 -9.05
N PHE A 95 26.83 -2.95 -9.76
CA PHE A 95 26.62 -3.25 -11.18
C PHE A 95 27.51 -2.42 -12.11
N LYS A 96 28.24 -1.42 -11.62
CA LYS A 96 29.22 -0.61 -12.38
C LYS A 96 28.63 0.00 -13.67
N GLY A 97 27.39 0.49 -13.60
CA GLY A 97 26.68 1.07 -14.75
C GLY A 97 26.02 0.04 -15.68
N GLY A 98 26.18 -1.25 -15.39
CA GLY A 98 25.43 -2.33 -16.04
C GLY A 98 23.96 -2.39 -15.62
N PRO A 99 23.15 -3.20 -16.31
CA PRO A 99 21.74 -3.37 -15.99
C PRO A 99 21.56 -4.07 -14.63
N PHE A 100 20.57 -3.63 -13.87
CA PHE A 100 20.14 -4.25 -12.62
C PHE A 100 18.65 -4.55 -12.66
N ARG A 101 18.18 -5.41 -11.75
CA ARG A 101 16.76 -5.79 -11.67
C ARG A 101 15.95 -4.70 -10.96
N LEU A 102 14.87 -4.21 -11.59
CA LEU A 102 13.97 -3.23 -10.97
C LEU A 102 13.32 -3.74 -9.67
N ARG A 103 13.26 -5.06 -9.47
CA ARG A 103 12.76 -5.68 -8.22
C ARG A 103 13.51 -5.19 -6.98
N PHE A 104 14.77 -4.77 -7.09
CA PHE A 104 15.51 -4.21 -5.97
C PHE A 104 14.86 -2.94 -5.39
N LEU A 105 14.17 -2.14 -6.21
CA LEU A 105 13.43 -0.97 -5.73
C LEU A 105 12.25 -1.38 -4.85
N SER A 106 11.50 -2.42 -5.25
CA SER A 106 10.42 -2.96 -4.43
C SER A 106 10.95 -3.61 -3.15
N MET A 107 12.06 -4.35 -3.22
CA MET A 107 12.69 -4.97 -2.05
C MET A 107 13.14 -3.91 -1.04
N ALA A 108 13.68 -2.78 -1.49
CA ALA A 108 14.08 -1.69 -0.61
C ALA A 108 12.89 -1.07 0.14
N SER A 109 11.77 -0.83 -0.57
CA SER A 109 10.53 -0.37 0.06
C SER A 109 10.00 -1.37 1.10
N THR A 110 10.12 -2.66 0.81
CA THR A 110 9.71 -3.73 1.73
C THR A 110 10.64 -3.78 2.95
N ASN A 111 11.96 -3.72 2.76
CA ASN A 111 12.93 -3.65 3.85
C ASN A 111 12.69 -2.46 4.77
N PHE A 112 12.46 -1.26 4.21
CA PHE A 112 12.09 -0.10 5.01
C PHE A 112 10.87 -0.39 5.91
N THR A 113 9.85 -1.03 5.35
CA THR A 113 8.65 -1.43 6.10
C THR A 113 8.97 -2.45 7.20
N PHE A 114 9.81 -3.46 6.91
CA PHE A 114 10.24 -4.45 7.90
C PHE A 114 11.10 -3.84 9.01
N VAL A 115 11.95 -2.86 8.69
CA VAL A 115 12.73 -2.12 9.68
C VAL A 115 11.81 -1.28 10.57
N VAL A 116 10.79 -0.62 10.01
CA VAL A 116 9.81 0.15 10.78
C VAL A 116 9.01 -0.76 11.72
N LEU A 117 8.52 -1.90 11.23
CA LEU A 117 7.62 -2.78 11.98
C LEU A 117 8.35 -3.73 12.95
N PHE A 118 9.51 -4.26 12.54
CA PHE A 118 10.20 -5.35 13.24
C PHE A 118 11.65 -5.01 13.63
N GLY A 119 12.15 -3.84 13.25
CA GLY A 119 13.53 -3.43 13.55
C GLY A 119 14.60 -4.24 12.82
N ARG A 120 14.23 -4.97 11.76
CA ARG A 120 15.14 -5.85 11.02
C ARG A 120 15.01 -5.66 9.52
N ARG A 121 16.14 -5.72 8.81
CA ARG A 121 16.24 -5.77 7.35
C ARG A 121 16.59 -7.19 6.89
N PHE A 122 16.22 -7.49 5.66
CA PHE A 122 16.67 -8.69 4.95
C PHE A 122 17.75 -8.32 3.94
N ASP A 123 18.58 -9.29 3.60
CA ASP A 123 19.48 -9.16 2.47
C ASP A 123 18.70 -9.12 1.15
N TYR A 124 19.20 -8.41 0.15
CA TYR A 124 18.55 -8.38 -1.18
C TYR A 124 18.61 -9.73 -1.90
N GLU A 125 19.51 -10.61 -1.50
CA GLU A 125 19.62 -11.99 -1.98
C GLU A 125 18.82 -12.98 -1.11
N ASP A 126 18.14 -12.50 -0.05
CA ASP A 126 17.39 -13.37 0.87
C ASP A 126 16.24 -14.11 0.14
N PRO A 127 16.10 -15.43 0.32
CA PRO A 127 15.03 -16.22 -0.28
C PRO A 127 13.61 -15.71 0.05
N THR A 128 13.44 -14.99 1.15
CA THR A 128 12.18 -14.33 1.55
C THR A 128 11.68 -13.37 0.47
N PHE A 129 12.59 -12.76 -0.30
CA PHE A 129 12.24 -11.91 -1.43
C PHE A 129 12.09 -12.66 -2.76
N LEU A 130 12.35 -13.97 -2.82
CA LEU A 130 12.27 -14.75 -4.05
C LEU A 130 10.92 -15.43 -4.25
N THR A 131 10.09 -15.45 -3.20
CA THR A 131 8.68 -15.88 -3.28
C THR A 131 7.80 -14.75 -3.83
#